data_AF-A0A947AFX2-F1
#
_entry.id   AF-A0A947AFX2-F1
#
_cell.length_a   1.000
_cell.length_b   1.000
_cell.length_c   1.000
_cell.angle_alpha   90.00
_cell.angle_beta   90.00
_cell.angle_gamma   90.00
#
_symmetry.space_group_name_H-M   'P 1'
#
loop_
_entity.id
_entity.type
_entity.pdbx_description
1 polymer ?
#
loop_
_entity_poly.entity_id
_entity_poly.type
_entity_poly.pdbx_seq_one_letter_code
_entity_poly.pdbx_strand_id
1 'polypeptide(L)'
;MSDRNTLTFISWNVNGIRAVEKKQALKWIDEEHVDFLGLQEIKAEAEQIPENIFEREYKFQSINSSSKKGQSGVALYTDIKGEASS
;
A
#
# COMPACT_ATOMS: atom_id res chain seq x y z
N MET A 1 -16.15 -0.37 14.63
CA MET A 1 -15.23 0.70 14.22
C MET A 1 -14.78 1.36 15.50
N SER A 2 -13.47 1.46 15.72
CA SER A 2 -12.92 2.08 16.94
C SER A 2 -13.39 3.54 17.05
N ASP A 3 -13.74 3.99 18.25
CA ASP A 3 -14.20 5.35 18.62
C ASP A 3 -13.15 6.47 18.42
N ARG A 4 -12.22 6.29 17.48
CA ARG A 4 -11.21 7.30 17.14
C ARG A 4 -11.84 8.40 16.28
N ASN A 5 -11.64 9.64 16.70
CA ASN A 5 -12.07 10.83 15.95
C ASN A 5 -11.00 11.32 14.96
N THR A 6 -9.91 10.57 14.78
CA THR A 6 -8.79 10.88 13.89
C THR A 6 -8.48 9.70 12.99
N LEU A 7 -8.09 10.03 11.75
CA LEU A 7 -7.65 9.08 10.73
C LEU A 7 -6.15 9.25 10.47
N THR A 8 -5.44 8.14 10.34
CA THR A 8 -3.99 8.12 10.05
C THR A 8 -3.76 7.75 8.59
N PHE A 9 -3.08 8.65 7.87
CA PHE A 9 -2.69 8.47 6.47
C PHE A 9 -1.18 8.42 6.37
N ILE A 10 -0.67 7.38 5.73
CA ILE A 10 0.74 7.24 5.38
C ILE A 10 0.85 7.30 3.86
N SER A 11 1.78 8.12 3.37
CA SER A 11 2.13 8.19 1.96
C SER A 11 3.63 8.05 1.82
N TRP A 12 4.08 7.04 1.08
CA TRP A 12 5.51 6.77 0.94
C TRP A 12 5.89 6.35 -0.48
N ASN A 13 6.81 7.09 -1.09
CA ASN A 13 7.50 6.66 -2.28
C ASN A 13 8.54 5.59 -1.94
N VAL A 14 8.30 4.36 -2.37
CA VAL A 14 9.10 3.18 -2.02
C VAL A 14 10.24 2.90 -3.00
N ASN A 15 10.25 3.56 -4.17
CA ASN A 15 11.24 3.36 -5.24
C ASN A 15 11.51 1.87 -5.52
N GLY A 16 10.44 1.09 -5.69
CA GLY A 16 10.48 -0.36 -5.93
C GLY A 16 10.03 -1.17 -4.71
N ILE A 17 8.81 -1.71 -4.77
CA ILE A 17 8.19 -2.43 -3.64
C ILE A 17 8.94 -3.71 -3.26
N ARG A 18 9.59 -4.38 -4.22
CA ARG A 18 10.42 -5.57 -3.96
C ARG A 18 11.68 -5.25 -3.14
N ALA A 19 12.24 -4.05 -3.30
CA ALA A 19 13.39 -3.63 -2.50
C ALA A 19 12.98 -3.33 -1.06
N VAL A 20 11.77 -2.81 -0.87
CA VAL A 20 11.16 -2.58 0.44
C VAL A 20 10.85 -3.89 1.16
N GLU A 21 10.26 -4.87 0.46
CA GLU A 21 10.00 -6.21 1.00
C GLU A 21 11.29 -6.90 1.46
N LYS A 22 12.34 -6.93 0.62
CA LYS A 22 13.63 -7.53 0.97
C LYS A 22 14.25 -6.90 2.23
N LYS A 23 13.98 -5.62 2.48
CA LYS A 23 14.45 -4.88 3.65
C LYS A 23 13.48 -4.96 4.85
N GLN A 24 12.32 -5.60 4.67
CA GLN A 24 11.24 -5.67 5.65
C GLN A 24 10.80 -4.28 6.14
N ALA A 25 10.91 -3.26 5.28
CA ALA A 25 10.81 -1.87 5.71
C ALA A 25 9.37 -1.39 5.99
N LEU A 26 8.37 -2.24 5.76
CA LEU A 26 6.96 -1.96 6.05
C LEU A 26 6.39 -2.77 7.22
N LYS A 27 7.17 -3.63 7.89
CA LYS A 27 6.67 -4.42 9.03
C LYS A 27 6.13 -3.59 10.20
N TRP A 28 6.62 -2.36 10.36
CA TRP A 28 6.11 -1.44 11.37
C TRP A 28 4.65 -1.04 11.13
N ILE A 29 4.10 -1.22 9.92
CA ILE A 29 2.68 -0.99 9.62
C ILE A 29 1.79 -1.92 10.45
N ASP A 30 2.27 -3.10 10.81
CA ASP A 30 1.51 -4.07 11.61
C ASP A 30 1.34 -3.62 13.07
N GLU A 31 2.24 -2.76 13.54
CA GLU A 31 2.23 -2.19 14.89
C GLU A 31 1.42 -0.88 14.96
N GLU A 32 1.17 -0.25 13.81
CA GLU A 32 0.52 1.06 13.71
C GLU A 32 -0.94 0.96 13.21
N HIS A 33 -1.82 1.77 13.80
CA HIS A 33 -3.20 1.92 13.31
C HIS A 33 -3.27 2.85 12.10
N VAL A 34 -2.71 2.40 10.97
CA VAL A 34 -2.81 3.10 9.68
C VAL A 34 -4.18 2.83 9.06
N ASP A 35 -4.93 3.90 8.75
CA ASP A 35 -6.25 3.81 8.12
C ASP A 35 -6.14 3.84 6.58
N PHE A 36 -5.13 4.54 6.06
CA PHE A 36 -4.79 4.58 4.64
C PHE A 36 -3.28 4.53 4.44
N LEU A 37 -2.80 3.54 3.67
CA LEU A 37 -1.41 3.43 3.24
C LEU A 37 -1.31 3.61 1.72
N GLY A 38 -0.72 4.71 1.28
CA GLY A 38 -0.39 4.98 -0.12
C GLY A 38 1.08 4.74 -0.40
N LEU A 39 1.39 3.87 -1.35
CA LEU A 39 2.75 3.61 -1.82
C LEU A 39 2.92 4.11 -3.25
N GLN A 40 3.97 4.89 -3.53
CA GLN A 40 4.29 5.36 -4.89
C GLN A 40 5.61 4.77 -5.40
N GLU A 41 5.77 4.75 -6.73
CA GLU A 41 6.89 4.11 -7.42
C GLU A 41 7.06 2.65 -7.04
N ILE A 42 5.95 1.89 -6.97
CA ILE A 42 6.02 0.45 -6.64
C ILE A 42 6.81 -0.35 -7.68
N LYS A 43 6.86 0.12 -8.94
CA LYS A 43 7.62 -0.47 -10.07
C LYS A 43 7.34 -1.97 -10.26
N ALA A 44 6.10 -2.37 -10.00
CA ALA A 44 5.63 -3.75 -10.06
C ALA A 44 4.17 -3.77 -10.54
N GLU A 45 3.82 -4.80 -11.31
CA GLU A 45 2.42 -5.14 -11.60
C GLU A 45 1.72 -5.70 -10.37
N ALA A 46 0.39 -5.79 -10.39
CA ALA A 46 -0.40 -6.26 -9.25
C ALA A 46 0.02 -7.67 -8.79
N GLU A 47 0.23 -8.58 -9.74
CA GLU A 47 0.65 -9.97 -9.51
C GLU A 47 2.12 -10.07 -9.05
N GLN A 48 2.85 -8.95 -9.08
CA GLN A 48 4.26 -8.87 -8.70
C GLN A 48 4.47 -8.16 -7.36
N ILE A 49 3.40 -7.68 -6.72
CA ILE A 49 3.46 -7.19 -5.34
C ILE A 49 3.63 -8.40 -4.42
N PRO A 50 4.65 -8.43 -3.56
CA PRO A 50 4.82 -9.52 -2.61
C PRO A 50 3.65 -9.58 -1.62
N GLU A 51 3.17 -10.77 -1.31
CA GLU A 51 2.08 -10.98 -0.36
C GLU A 51 2.49 -10.62 1.09
N ASN A 52 3.79 -10.71 1.41
CA ASN A 52 4.31 -10.58 2.78
C ASN A 52 5.08 -9.26 3.02
N ILE A 53 4.64 -8.15 2.40
CA ILE A 53 5.23 -6.82 2.68
C ILE A 53 5.00 -6.34 4.12
N PHE A 54 3.91 -6.79 4.73
CA PHE A 54 3.50 -6.67 6.13
C PHE A 54 2.49 -7.80 6.41
N GLU A 55 2.19 -8.10 7.67
CA GLU A 55 1.33 -9.23 8.08
C GLU A 55 -0.17 -8.88 8.04
N ARG A 56 -0.51 -7.61 8.21
CA ARG A 56 -1.89 -7.12 8.21
C ARG A 56 -2.55 -7.24 6.84
N GLU A 57 -3.78 -7.71 6.82
CA GLU A 57 -4.63 -7.67 5.63
C GLU A 57 -5.57 -6.47 5.65
N TYR A 58 -5.42 -5.55 4.69
CA TYR A 58 -6.39 -4.48 4.47
C TYR A 58 -7.58 -5.00 3.64
N LYS A 59 -8.80 -4.59 4.00
CA LYS A 59 -10.02 -5.01 3.28
C LYS A 59 -10.05 -4.57 1.81
N PHE A 60 -9.45 -3.43 1.51
CA PHE A 60 -9.44 -2.86 0.18
C PHE A 60 -8.01 -2.55 -0.25
N GLN A 61 -7.70 -2.96 -1.49
CA GLN A 61 -6.46 -2.65 -2.17
C GLN A 61 -6.77 -2.14 -3.58
N SER A 62 -6.08 -1.08 -4.01
CA SER A 62 -6.10 -0.61 -5.39
C SER A 62 -4.67 -0.46 -5.88
N ILE A 63 -4.37 -1.02 -7.04
CA ILE A 63 -3.05 -0.97 -7.66
C ILE A 63 -3.22 -0.38 -9.06
N ASN A 64 -2.48 0.69 -9.34
CA ASN A 64 -2.40 1.28 -10.66
C ASN A 64 -0.94 1.23 -11.12
N SER A 65 -0.64 0.27 -11.99
CA SER A 65 0.68 0.07 -12.57
C SER A 65 0.80 0.83 -13.89
N SER A 66 1.97 1.40 -14.19
CA SER A 66 2.17 2.04 -15.48
C SER A 66 2.30 1.03 -16.61
N SER A 67 1.74 1.32 -17.78
CA SER A 67 1.81 0.49 -19.00
C SER A 67 3.24 0.15 -19.46
N LYS A 68 4.25 0.89 -19.01
CA LYS A 68 5.67 0.60 -19.25
C LYS A 68 6.27 -0.11 -18.03
N LYS A 69 6.64 -1.38 -18.21
CA LYS A 69 7.27 -2.20 -17.16
C LYS A 69 8.40 -1.45 -16.45
N GLY A 70 8.32 -1.38 -15.12
CA GLY A 70 9.41 -0.93 -14.24
C GLY A 70 9.56 0.59 -14.03
N GLN A 71 8.71 1.45 -14.60
CA GLN A 71 8.86 2.90 -14.42
C GLN A 71 8.04 3.49 -13.28
N SER A 72 6.76 3.16 -13.16
CA SER A 72 5.84 3.83 -12.23
C SER A 72 4.76 2.88 -11.72
N GLY A 73 4.04 3.33 -10.71
CA GLY A 73 2.86 2.66 -10.17
C GLY A 73 2.55 3.13 -8.76
N VAL A 74 1.29 3.01 -8.39
CA VAL A 74 0.77 3.40 -7.07
C VAL A 74 -0.03 2.22 -6.50
N ALA A 75 0.10 1.98 -5.20
CA ALA A 75 -0.76 1.09 -4.45
C ALA A 75 -1.43 1.84 -3.30
N LEU A 76 -2.71 1.58 -3.05
CA LEU A 76 -3.46 2.08 -1.92
C LEU A 76 -4.02 0.90 -1.13
N TYR A 77 -3.86 0.92 0.18
CA TYR A 77 -4.43 -0.05 1.11
C TYR A 77 -5.28 0.68 2.16
N THR A 78 -6.48 0.16 2.43
CA THR A 78 -7.38 0.73 3.45
C THR A 78 -8.45 -0.27 3.90
N ASP A 79 -8.97 -0.09 5.12
CA ASP A 79 -10.16 -0.79 5.61
C ASP A 79 -11.46 -0.02 5.37
N ILE A 80 -11.36 1.22 4.88
CA ILE A 80 -12.48 2.12 4.65
C ILE A 80 -12.93 1.98 3.20
N LYS A 81 -14.20 1.63 3.01
CA LYS A 81 -14.79 1.51 1.68
C LYS A 81 -14.82 2.88 1.00
N GLY A 82 -14.07 3.00 -0.10
CA GLY A 82 -14.18 4.13 -1.01
C GLY A 82 -15.07 3.79 -2.21
N GLU A 83 -15.69 4.80 -2.80
CA GLU A 83 -16.31 4.69 -4.12
C GLU A 83 -15.35 5.31 -5.13
N ALA A 84 -14.82 4.50 -6.05
CA ALA A 84 -14.08 5.02 -7.18
C ALA A 84 -15.10 5.53 -8.21
N SER A 85 -15.11 6.83 -8.49
CA SER A 85 -15.81 7.37 -9.66
C SER A 85 -14.99 7.03 -10.90
N SER A 86 -15.59 6.29 -11.83
CA SER A 86 -15.05 5.97 -13.15
C SER A 86 -14.88 7.19 -14.03
#